data_AF-A0A2M4A711-F1
#
_entry.id   AF-A0A2M4A711-F1
#
_cell.length_a   1.000
_cell.length_b   1.000
_cell.length_c   1.000
_cell.angle_alpha   90.00
_cell.angle_beta   90.00
_cell.angle_gamma   90.00
#
_symmetry.space_group_name_H-M   'P 1'
#
loop_
_entity.id
_entity.type
_entity.pdbx_description
1 polymer ?
#
loop_
_entity_poly.entity_id
_entity_poly.type
_entity_poly.pdbx_seq_one_letter_code
_entity_poly.pdbx_strand_id
1 'polypeptide(L)'
;MSETSKATAGTSSSVSVTIQPMDGAEQRGSTIEAYQMASTTANDSAPVTVTVDSFGTVAHPKTGTTEPVKRFTWRNRAGVTVQAITYGAIITSIQVPDRKGRFDDVVLGFDDIPGYQTPNNPYFGATIGRIANRVGGGRFTLNGQEYRVTRNFENRHQLHGGAIGFDKYNWESHVEGPVVTLTHTSPDGDEGYPGAVIVSVRYELKEDNRFVAVFRAVSTKPTPINLTNHSYFNLAGHGTGHEEIYRHVVSVNADKITETDADSIPSGKLLPVGGTPYDLRIPRELGPAMAKTPSEGYDENFCITKGTEQGLTFVSRTVHPHSGRVMEVYSDQPGVQLYTSNFMPDPNKNIRPRSENAADYYEVTRLEPVVRDGEADLPIRGKAGAKYFKHGAFCFETQNYPDAINHANFPSSVLNPGEQYVHEVHYKFDVVRD
;
A
#
# COMPACT_ATOMS: atom_id res chain seq x y z
N MET A 1 2.52 -18.22 68.28
CA MET A 1 3.23 -17.02 67.83
C MET A 1 2.98 -16.96 66.32
N SER A 2 2.15 -16.08 65.76
CA SER A 2 2.29 -14.61 65.64
C SER A 2 3.63 -14.21 65.00
N GLU A 3 3.77 -13.37 63.97
CA GLU A 3 2.87 -12.61 63.06
C GLU A 3 3.75 -12.13 61.87
N THR A 4 3.31 -11.71 60.67
CA THR A 4 2.02 -11.59 59.94
C THR A 4 2.30 -11.79 58.43
N SER A 5 1.26 -11.94 57.58
CA SER A 5 1.39 -11.71 56.13
C SER A 5 0.89 -10.31 55.73
N LYS A 6 1.52 -9.69 54.71
CA LYS A 6 0.97 -8.50 54.04
C LYS A 6 0.62 -8.84 52.59
N ALA A 7 -0.67 -9.01 52.33
CA ALA A 7 -1.23 -8.92 50.99
C ALA A 7 -1.65 -7.47 50.72
N THR A 8 -1.23 -6.91 49.59
CA THR A 8 -1.73 -5.62 49.11
C THR A 8 -3.01 -5.82 48.31
N ALA A 9 -4.14 -5.38 48.88
CA ALA A 9 -5.45 -5.46 48.26
C ALA A 9 -5.63 -4.42 47.14
N GLY A 10 -6.43 -4.76 46.13
CA GLY A 10 -6.83 -3.82 45.08
C GLY A 10 -7.83 -2.78 45.60
N THR A 11 -7.76 -1.56 45.06
CA THR A 11 -8.70 -0.49 45.35
C THR A 11 -10.00 -0.66 44.54
N SER A 12 -11.07 -1.11 45.17
CA SER A 12 -12.43 -0.96 44.63
C SER A 12 -12.96 0.44 44.97
N SER A 13 -13.15 1.31 43.99
CA SER A 13 -13.85 2.59 44.18
C SER A 13 -15.36 2.37 44.08
N SER A 14 -16.04 2.32 45.21
CA SER A 14 -17.50 2.25 45.29
C SER A 14 -18.13 3.54 44.78
N VAL A 15 -18.97 3.47 43.73
CA VAL A 15 -19.78 4.60 43.26
C VAL A 15 -21.10 4.61 44.04
N SER A 16 -21.29 5.61 44.89
CA SER A 16 -22.57 5.89 45.56
C SER A 16 -23.46 6.77 44.68
N VAL A 17 -24.64 6.28 44.31
CA VAL A 17 -25.66 7.07 43.60
C VAL A 17 -26.64 7.64 44.62
N THR A 18 -26.74 8.97 44.71
CA THR A 18 -27.75 9.66 45.51
C THR A 18 -28.82 10.21 44.57
N ILE A 19 -30.07 9.76 44.75
CA ILE A 19 -31.24 10.28 44.03
C ILE A 19 -31.99 11.21 44.98
N GLN A 20 -32.32 12.43 44.55
CA GLN A 20 -33.35 13.26 45.19
C GLN A 20 -34.57 13.37 44.27
N PRO A 21 -35.80 13.26 44.80
CA PRO A 21 -37.01 13.54 44.04
C PRO A 21 -37.23 15.05 43.94
N MET A 22 -37.85 15.50 42.84
CA MET A 22 -38.59 16.77 42.82
C MET A 22 -40.08 16.50 42.65
N ASP A 23 -40.87 17.22 43.44
CA ASP A 23 -42.33 17.20 43.43
C ASP A 23 -42.91 17.90 42.18
N GLY A 24 -44.21 17.70 41.93
CA GLY A 24 -45.03 18.77 41.34
C GLY A 24 -45.52 18.59 39.90
N ALA A 25 -46.60 17.83 39.75
CA ALA A 25 -47.80 18.14 38.94
C ALA A 25 -47.71 18.77 37.52
N GLU A 26 -48.20 17.97 36.56
CA GLU A 26 -49.25 18.31 35.57
C GLU A 26 -48.99 19.14 34.27
N GLN A 27 -49.31 18.42 33.17
CA GLN A 27 -50.08 18.82 31.97
C GLN A 27 -49.40 19.40 30.70
N ARG A 28 -49.42 18.53 29.67
CA ARG A 28 -49.85 18.76 28.26
C ARG A 28 -49.16 19.84 27.43
N GLY A 29 -48.33 19.41 26.47
CA GLY A 29 -47.99 20.18 25.28
C GLY A 29 -46.88 19.51 24.47
N SER A 30 -46.97 19.53 23.14
CA SER A 30 -45.93 18.96 22.27
C SER A 30 -44.80 19.95 21.98
N THR A 31 -43.57 19.58 22.31
CA THR A 31 -42.35 20.13 21.69
C THR A 31 -41.27 19.06 21.70
N ILE A 32 -40.57 18.90 20.57
CA ILE A 32 -39.35 18.10 20.49
C ILE A 32 -38.22 19.04 20.89
N GLU A 33 -37.77 18.97 22.14
CA GLU A 33 -36.60 19.72 22.60
C GLU A 33 -35.33 18.85 22.48
N ALA A 34 -34.26 19.48 21.99
CA ALA A 34 -32.99 18.81 21.75
C ALA A 34 -32.22 18.59 23.05
N TYR A 35 -31.74 17.36 23.27
CA TYR A 35 -30.86 17.07 24.40
C TYR A 35 -29.43 17.55 24.11
N GLN A 36 -29.02 18.61 24.79
CA GLN A 36 -27.64 19.06 24.82
C GLN A 36 -26.85 18.19 25.81
N MET A 37 -26.01 17.29 25.29
CA MET A 37 -25.07 16.52 26.13
C MET A 37 -24.05 17.47 26.76
N ALA A 38 -24.13 17.66 28.07
CA ALA A 38 -23.13 18.42 28.82
C ALA A 38 -21.80 17.64 28.83
N SER A 39 -20.70 18.31 28.49
CA SER A 39 -19.38 17.70 28.48
C SER A 39 -18.90 17.37 29.90
N THR A 40 -18.80 16.08 30.21
CA THR A 40 -17.81 15.64 31.19
C THR A 40 -16.43 15.83 30.57
N THR A 41 -15.50 16.39 31.34
CA THR A 41 -14.15 16.73 30.87
C THR A 41 -13.43 15.48 30.41
N ALA A 42 -13.25 15.34 29.09
CA ALA A 42 -12.48 14.24 28.51
C ALA A 42 -11.06 14.29 29.05
N ASN A 43 -10.63 13.19 29.65
CA ASN A 43 -9.22 12.98 29.96
C ASN A 43 -8.43 12.87 28.66
N ASP A 44 -7.15 13.24 28.70
CA ASP A 44 -6.36 13.61 27.52
C ASP A 44 -6.39 12.58 26.35
N SER A 45 -6.46 13.11 25.13
CA SER A 45 -6.90 12.41 23.92
C SER A 45 -6.09 11.16 23.55
N ALA A 46 -6.77 10.16 22.98
CA ALA A 46 -6.12 8.96 22.45
C ALA A 46 -5.01 9.34 21.44
N PRO A 47 -3.84 8.68 21.48
CA PRO A 47 -2.67 9.07 20.68
C PRO A 47 -2.97 9.18 19.18
N VAL A 48 -3.56 8.13 18.62
CA VAL A 48 -4.02 8.08 17.22
C VAL A 48 -5.54 8.07 17.22
N THR A 49 -6.11 8.92 16.38
CA THR A 49 -7.56 9.01 16.13
C THR A 49 -7.90 8.43 14.76
N VAL A 50 -9.08 7.83 14.62
CA VAL A 50 -9.65 7.36 13.35
C VAL A 50 -11.04 7.94 13.20
N THR A 51 -11.29 8.61 12.08
CA THR A 51 -12.63 9.00 11.64
C THR A 51 -13.07 8.16 10.45
N VAL A 52 -14.39 7.98 10.31
CA VAL A 52 -14.99 7.20 9.22
C VAL A 52 -16.04 8.05 8.51
N ASP A 53 -15.96 8.13 7.19
CA ASP A 53 -16.87 8.89 6.34
C ASP A 53 -17.18 8.13 5.03
N SER A 54 -18.04 8.68 4.17
CA SER A 54 -18.42 8.07 2.89
C SER A 54 -17.54 8.56 1.75
N PHE A 55 -17.03 7.65 0.95
CA PHE A 55 -16.23 7.95 -0.26
C PHE A 55 -17.01 7.77 -1.57
N GLY A 56 -18.27 7.33 -1.50
CA GLY A 56 -19.14 7.09 -2.66
C GLY A 56 -19.70 5.67 -2.68
N THR A 57 -20.02 5.17 -3.87
CA THR A 57 -20.52 3.80 -4.07
C THR A 57 -19.88 3.15 -5.28
N VAL A 58 -19.69 1.83 -5.23
CA VAL A 58 -19.25 0.98 -6.35
C VAL A 58 -20.32 -0.05 -6.67
N ALA A 59 -20.31 -0.61 -7.88
CA ALA A 59 -21.06 -1.83 -8.17
C ALA A 59 -20.17 -3.05 -7.92
N HIS A 60 -20.64 -4.05 -7.18
CA HIS A 60 -19.93 -5.31 -6.97
C HIS A 60 -19.64 -5.94 -8.35
N PRO A 61 -18.38 -6.30 -8.66
CA PRO A 61 -17.95 -6.67 -10.03
C PRO A 61 -18.48 -8.02 -10.56
N LYS A 62 -19.46 -8.64 -9.88
CA LYS A 62 -20.05 -9.95 -10.25
C LYS A 62 -21.57 -9.95 -10.14
N THR A 63 -22.14 -9.32 -9.11
CA THR A 63 -23.60 -9.23 -8.92
C THR A 63 -24.20 -7.92 -9.44
N GLY A 64 -23.37 -6.89 -9.69
CA GLY A 64 -23.83 -5.54 -10.04
C GLY A 64 -24.51 -4.79 -8.90
N THR A 65 -24.55 -5.34 -7.68
CA THR A 65 -25.16 -4.70 -6.51
C THR A 65 -24.39 -3.43 -6.13
N THR A 66 -25.09 -2.33 -5.87
CA THR A 66 -24.47 -1.09 -5.39
C THR A 66 -24.04 -1.22 -3.93
N GLU A 67 -22.78 -0.94 -3.64
CA GLU A 67 -22.17 -1.07 -2.33
C GLU A 67 -21.58 0.29 -1.88
N PRO A 68 -21.81 0.73 -0.63
CA PRO A 68 -21.22 1.96 -0.11
C PRO A 68 -19.73 1.77 0.19
N VAL A 69 -18.90 2.70 -0.25
CA VAL A 69 -17.47 2.74 0.06
C VAL A 69 -17.25 3.68 1.25
N LYS A 70 -16.62 3.16 2.30
CA LYS A 70 -16.22 3.99 3.46
C LYS A 70 -14.78 4.45 3.28
N ARG A 71 -14.47 5.65 3.75
CA ARG A 71 -13.12 6.15 3.98
C ARG A 71 -12.81 6.12 5.47
N PHE A 72 -11.58 5.76 5.80
CA PHE A 72 -10.99 5.85 7.13
C PHE A 72 -9.88 6.89 7.07
N THR A 73 -9.88 7.86 7.99
CA THR A 73 -8.79 8.82 8.14
C THR A 73 -8.14 8.64 9.50
N TRP A 74 -6.88 8.21 9.52
CA TRP A 74 -6.05 8.22 10.71
C TRP A 74 -5.40 9.60 10.89
N ARG A 75 -5.24 10.05 12.13
CA ARG A 75 -4.37 11.18 12.51
C ARG A 75 -3.67 10.91 13.83
N ASN A 76 -2.35 11.08 13.86
CA ASN A 76 -1.52 10.96 15.06
C ASN A 76 -1.16 12.34 15.65
N ARG A 77 -0.53 12.37 16.84
CA ARG A 77 -0.15 13.63 17.50
C ARG A 77 0.90 14.46 16.75
N ALA A 78 1.73 13.82 15.92
CA ALA A 78 2.67 14.53 15.03
C ALA A 78 1.97 15.23 13.85
N GLY A 79 0.66 15.00 13.66
CA GLY A 79 -0.14 15.59 12.60
C GLY A 79 -0.12 14.82 11.28
N VAL A 80 0.61 13.70 11.20
CA VAL A 80 0.60 12.79 10.05
C VAL A 80 -0.80 12.23 9.90
N THR A 81 -1.29 12.22 8.65
CA THR A 81 -2.57 11.59 8.31
C THR A 81 -2.37 10.51 7.27
N VAL A 82 -3.17 9.46 7.37
CA VAL A 82 -3.29 8.42 6.35
C VAL A 82 -4.77 8.23 6.05
N GLN A 83 -5.11 8.01 4.79
CA GLN A 83 -6.45 7.64 4.37
C GLN A 83 -6.43 6.31 3.63
N ALA A 84 -7.42 5.47 3.93
CA ALA A 84 -7.70 4.27 3.16
C ALA A 84 -9.22 4.13 2.94
N ILE A 85 -9.62 3.38 1.92
CA ILE A 85 -11.03 3.13 1.58
C ILE A 85 -11.32 1.62 1.54
N THR A 86 -12.59 1.26 1.70
CA THR A 86 -13.02 -0.16 1.61
C THR A 86 -12.86 -0.75 0.21
N TYR A 87 -12.93 0.06 -0.85
CA TYR A 87 -12.70 -0.41 -2.21
C TYR A 87 -11.22 -0.77 -2.42
N GLY A 88 -10.94 -2.00 -2.87
CA GLY A 88 -9.60 -2.55 -3.07
C GLY A 88 -8.68 -2.54 -1.84
N ALA A 89 -9.23 -2.26 -0.64
CA ALA A 89 -8.47 -1.86 0.53
C ALA A 89 -7.39 -0.79 0.22
N ILE A 90 -7.74 0.19 -0.63
CA ILE A 90 -6.82 1.16 -1.23
C ILE A 90 -6.38 2.21 -0.20
N ILE A 91 -5.07 2.50 -0.14
CA ILE A 91 -4.51 3.68 0.51
C ILE A 91 -4.65 4.87 -0.45
N THR A 92 -5.40 5.90 -0.06
CA THR A 92 -5.73 7.05 -0.93
C THR A 92 -4.88 8.29 -0.66
N SER A 93 -4.32 8.43 0.55
CA SER A 93 -3.53 9.61 0.97
C SER A 93 -2.57 9.24 2.09
N ILE A 94 -1.35 9.80 2.07
CA ILE A 94 -0.40 9.78 3.19
C ILE A 94 0.21 11.18 3.28
N GLN A 95 -0.20 11.98 4.26
CA GLN A 95 0.30 13.35 4.42
C GLN A 95 1.37 13.43 5.50
N VAL A 96 2.56 13.86 5.11
CA VAL A 96 3.76 13.88 5.97
C VAL A 96 4.51 15.21 5.88
N PRO A 97 5.07 15.72 6.99
CA PRO A 97 5.71 17.03 7.02
C PRO A 97 7.04 17.02 6.26
N ASP A 98 7.39 18.13 5.61
CA ASP A 98 8.75 18.43 5.18
C ASP A 98 9.59 19.01 6.34
N ARG A 99 10.87 19.32 6.12
CA ARG A 99 11.75 19.93 7.14
C ARG A 99 11.29 21.30 7.66
N LYS A 100 10.33 21.94 6.97
CA LYS A 100 9.72 23.22 7.35
C LYS A 100 8.35 23.02 8.01
N GLY A 101 7.96 21.77 8.31
CA GLY A 101 6.68 21.42 8.91
C GLY A 101 5.49 21.44 7.94
N ARG A 102 5.73 21.55 6.63
CA ARG A 102 4.67 21.61 5.61
C ARG A 102 4.26 20.20 5.20
N PHE A 103 3.01 19.85 5.47
CA PHE A 103 2.42 18.58 5.06
C PHE A 103 2.14 18.60 3.56
N ASP A 104 2.44 17.48 2.91
CA ASP A 104 2.04 17.20 1.53
C ASP A 104 1.74 15.69 1.42
N ASP A 105 0.88 15.33 0.47
CA ASP A 105 0.51 13.96 0.21
C ASP A 105 1.57 13.27 -0.64
N VAL A 106 2.16 12.19 -0.13
CA VAL A 106 3.29 11.49 -0.78
C VAL A 106 2.88 10.23 -1.55
N VAL A 107 1.59 9.95 -1.72
CA VAL A 107 1.12 8.85 -2.58
C VAL A 107 0.26 9.34 -3.75
N LEU A 108 0.40 8.71 -4.91
CA LEU A 108 -0.48 8.94 -6.06
C LEU A 108 -1.86 8.28 -5.83
N GLY A 109 -2.85 8.73 -6.59
CA GLY A 109 -4.24 8.28 -6.46
C GLY A 109 -5.22 9.32 -7.00
N PHE A 110 -6.51 9.12 -6.72
CA PHE A 110 -7.64 9.94 -7.16
C PHE A 110 -8.46 10.49 -5.98
N ASP A 111 -9.24 11.54 -6.26
CA ASP A 111 -10.14 12.17 -5.28
C ASP A 111 -11.47 11.41 -5.10
N ASP A 112 -11.84 10.53 -6.05
CA ASP A 112 -13.15 9.87 -6.11
C ASP A 112 -13.10 8.43 -6.67
N ILE A 113 -14.23 7.72 -6.54
CA ILE A 113 -14.41 6.34 -7.03
C ILE A 113 -14.27 6.22 -8.57
N PRO A 114 -14.89 7.08 -9.41
CA PRO A 114 -14.68 7.05 -10.85
C PRO A 114 -13.20 7.08 -11.27
N GLY A 115 -12.37 7.83 -10.54
CA GLY A 115 -10.91 7.79 -10.68
C GLY A 115 -10.33 6.39 -10.43
N TYR A 116 -10.62 5.76 -9.28
CA TYR A 116 -10.10 4.41 -8.98
C TYR A 116 -10.66 3.32 -9.90
N GLN A 117 -11.84 3.52 -10.50
CA GLN A 117 -12.45 2.58 -11.46
C GLN A 117 -12.07 2.84 -12.92
N THR A 118 -11.28 3.86 -13.23
CA THR A 118 -10.88 4.15 -14.61
C THR A 118 -9.97 3.04 -15.17
N PRO A 119 -10.10 2.63 -16.45
CA PRO A 119 -9.19 1.64 -17.07
C PRO A 119 -7.71 2.04 -17.02
N ASN A 120 -7.43 3.34 -16.87
CA ASN A 120 -6.08 3.88 -16.78
C ASN A 120 -5.51 3.88 -15.34
N ASN A 121 -6.20 3.34 -14.33
CA ASN A 121 -5.67 3.19 -12.97
C ASN A 121 -4.68 2.00 -12.91
N PRO A 122 -3.36 2.23 -12.72
CA PRO A 122 -2.38 1.16 -12.66
C PRO A 122 -2.25 0.63 -11.22
N TYR A 123 -3.39 0.30 -10.61
CA TYR A 123 -3.52 -0.22 -9.24
C TYR A 123 -3.12 0.75 -8.09
N PHE A 124 -3.27 2.07 -8.26
CA PHE A 124 -2.84 3.06 -7.26
C PHE A 124 -3.33 2.74 -5.84
N GLY A 125 -2.38 2.42 -4.94
CA GLY A 125 -2.62 2.24 -3.51
C GLY A 125 -3.34 0.96 -3.11
N ALA A 126 -3.69 0.10 -4.07
CA ALA A 126 -4.55 -1.07 -3.85
C ALA A 126 -3.85 -2.22 -3.12
N THR A 127 -4.64 -3.02 -2.39
CA THR A 127 -4.22 -4.35 -1.95
C THR A 127 -4.36 -5.32 -3.12
N ILE A 128 -3.25 -5.98 -3.48
CA ILE A 128 -3.20 -6.91 -4.60
C ILE A 128 -3.29 -8.35 -4.11
N GLY A 129 -4.04 -9.17 -4.85
CA GLY A 129 -4.15 -10.61 -4.68
C GLY A 129 -5.19 -11.19 -5.66
N ARG A 130 -5.32 -12.51 -5.79
CA ARG A 130 -4.74 -13.55 -4.91
C ARG A 130 -3.21 -13.72 -5.04
N ILE A 131 -2.65 -13.43 -6.22
CA ILE A 131 -1.20 -13.37 -6.46
C ILE A 131 -0.82 -11.98 -6.97
N ALA A 132 0.05 -11.29 -6.23
CA ALA A 132 0.77 -10.11 -6.65
C ALA A 132 1.85 -10.43 -7.70
N ASN A 133 2.13 -9.45 -8.57
CA ASN A 133 2.94 -9.60 -9.78
C ASN A 133 2.41 -10.71 -10.72
N ARG A 134 3.29 -11.39 -11.47
CA ARG A 134 2.92 -12.26 -12.59
C ARG A 134 2.93 -13.76 -12.26
N VAL A 135 2.12 -14.53 -13.01
CA VAL A 135 2.24 -15.99 -13.16
C VAL A 135 2.47 -16.35 -14.63
N GLY A 136 3.55 -17.10 -14.87
CA GLY A 136 4.03 -17.54 -16.17
C GLY A 136 2.98 -18.33 -16.94
N GLY A 137 2.73 -17.90 -18.18
CA GLY A 137 1.69 -18.48 -19.05
C GLY A 137 0.25 -18.46 -18.48
N GLY A 138 -0.02 -17.79 -17.35
CA GLY A 138 -1.30 -17.86 -16.65
C GLY A 138 -1.67 -19.28 -16.17
N ARG A 139 -0.68 -20.08 -15.76
CA ARG A 139 -0.89 -21.46 -15.29
C ARG A 139 0.15 -21.87 -14.26
N PHE A 140 -0.17 -22.90 -13.50
CA PHE A 140 0.77 -23.56 -12.60
C PHE A 140 0.34 -25.01 -12.33
N THR A 141 1.23 -25.82 -11.77
CA THR A 141 0.92 -27.18 -11.32
C THR A 141 0.97 -27.24 -9.81
N LEU A 142 -0.10 -27.70 -9.16
CA LEU A 142 -0.17 -27.89 -7.71
C LEU A 142 -0.69 -29.30 -7.41
N ASN A 143 0.04 -30.05 -6.58
CA ASN A 143 -0.26 -31.45 -6.24
C ASN A 143 -0.52 -32.36 -7.46
N GLY A 144 0.19 -32.11 -8.57
CA GLY A 144 0.07 -32.88 -9.82
C GLY A 144 -1.08 -32.45 -10.74
N GLN A 145 -1.89 -31.46 -10.35
CA GLN A 145 -2.97 -30.89 -11.18
C GLN A 145 -2.54 -29.57 -11.83
N GLU A 146 -2.70 -29.41 -13.15
CA GLU A 146 -2.58 -28.10 -13.83
C GLU A 146 -3.80 -27.23 -13.47
N TYR A 147 -3.53 -26.00 -13.05
CA TYR A 147 -4.51 -24.93 -12.90
C TYR A 147 -4.23 -23.84 -13.93
N ARG A 148 -5.29 -23.21 -14.43
CA ARG A 148 -5.22 -22.08 -15.36
C ARG A 148 -5.94 -20.91 -14.74
N VAL A 149 -5.24 -19.79 -14.64
CA VAL A 149 -5.73 -18.53 -14.08
C VAL A 149 -5.95 -17.51 -15.19
N THR A 150 -6.75 -16.48 -14.90
CA THR A 150 -7.10 -15.46 -15.90
C THR A 150 -5.86 -14.76 -16.44
N ARG A 151 -5.69 -14.80 -17.77
CA ARG A 151 -4.59 -14.12 -18.46
C ARG A 151 -5.01 -12.69 -18.84
N ASN A 152 -4.76 -11.75 -17.94
CA ASN A 152 -5.05 -10.32 -18.12
C ASN A 152 -3.86 -9.50 -18.65
N PHE A 153 -2.64 -10.06 -18.69
CA PHE A 153 -1.47 -9.42 -19.31
C PHE A 153 -1.24 -9.99 -20.71
N GLU A 154 -1.56 -9.19 -21.73
CA GLU A 154 -1.51 -9.52 -23.17
C GLU A 154 -2.24 -10.81 -23.60
N ASN A 155 -3.15 -11.33 -22.77
CA ASN A 155 -3.73 -12.68 -22.89
C ASN A 155 -2.70 -13.83 -22.81
N ARG A 156 -1.45 -13.54 -22.39
CA ARG A 156 -0.35 -14.50 -22.27
C ARG A 156 -0.08 -14.89 -20.83
N HIS A 157 -0.13 -13.93 -19.91
CA HIS A 157 0.21 -14.12 -18.50
C HIS A 157 -0.90 -13.60 -17.59
N GLN A 158 -0.94 -14.11 -16.36
CA GLN A 158 -1.71 -13.49 -15.28
C GLN A 158 -0.84 -12.43 -14.61
N LEU A 159 -1.46 -11.34 -14.17
CA LEU A 159 -0.86 -10.22 -13.46
C LEU A 159 -1.80 -9.73 -12.35
N HIS A 160 -1.30 -9.45 -11.14
CA HIS A 160 -2.01 -8.80 -10.03
C HIS A 160 -3.45 -9.33 -9.79
N GLY A 161 -3.58 -10.59 -9.41
CA GLY A 161 -4.87 -11.26 -9.18
C GLY A 161 -5.58 -11.78 -10.41
N GLY A 162 -5.61 -11.04 -11.53
CA GLY A 162 -6.37 -11.40 -12.73
C GLY A 162 -7.22 -10.23 -13.24
N ALA A 163 -8.32 -10.51 -13.93
CA ALA A 163 -9.19 -9.46 -14.47
C ALA A 163 -9.88 -8.67 -13.34
N ILE A 164 -10.50 -9.39 -12.40
CA ILE A 164 -11.15 -8.88 -11.20
C ILE A 164 -10.35 -9.34 -9.97
N GLY A 165 -9.15 -8.77 -9.82
CA GLY A 165 -8.31 -8.97 -8.64
C GLY A 165 -8.91 -8.35 -7.37
N PHE A 166 -8.19 -8.55 -6.26
CA PHE A 166 -8.56 -8.06 -4.92
C PHE A 166 -8.69 -6.52 -4.84
N ASP A 167 -8.05 -5.81 -5.76
CA ASP A 167 -8.14 -4.37 -6.02
C ASP A 167 -9.54 -3.90 -6.44
N LYS A 168 -10.38 -4.78 -7.01
CA LYS A 168 -11.65 -4.42 -7.64
C LYS A 168 -12.91 -4.77 -6.85
N TYR A 169 -12.77 -5.30 -5.64
CA TYR A 169 -13.89 -5.57 -4.72
C TYR A 169 -14.02 -4.46 -3.67
N ASN A 170 -15.24 -4.25 -3.16
CA ASN A 170 -15.43 -3.54 -1.90
C ASN A 170 -15.23 -4.53 -0.73
N TRP A 171 -14.43 -4.14 0.25
CA TRP A 171 -14.10 -5.00 1.39
C TRP A 171 -15.02 -4.70 2.58
N GLU A 172 -15.41 -5.75 3.31
CA GLU A 172 -16.07 -5.59 4.60
C GLU A 172 -15.12 -4.90 5.59
N SER A 173 -15.67 -4.13 6.53
CA SER A 173 -14.87 -3.28 7.43
C SER A 173 -15.29 -3.39 8.88
N HIS A 174 -14.30 -3.56 9.75
CA HIS A 174 -14.43 -3.49 11.21
C HIS A 174 -13.41 -2.50 11.78
N VAL A 175 -13.82 -1.71 12.79
CA VAL A 175 -12.98 -0.67 13.42
C VAL A 175 -12.92 -0.94 14.92
N GLU A 176 -11.70 -1.04 15.46
CA GLU A 176 -11.44 -1.29 16.89
C GLU A 176 -10.35 -0.33 17.37
N GLY A 177 -10.76 0.76 18.04
CA GLY A 177 -9.83 1.83 18.42
C GLY A 177 -9.13 2.45 17.20
N PRO A 178 -7.79 2.52 17.16
CA PRO A 178 -7.05 3.05 16.00
C PRO A 178 -6.91 2.04 14.84
N VAL A 179 -7.51 0.86 14.96
CA VAL A 179 -7.34 -0.26 14.02
C VAL A 179 -8.51 -0.33 13.05
N VAL A 180 -8.23 -0.46 11.76
CA VAL A 180 -9.22 -0.85 10.75
C VAL A 180 -8.83 -2.20 10.18
N THR A 181 -9.72 -3.19 10.28
CA THR A 181 -9.58 -4.47 9.58
C THR A 181 -10.53 -4.48 8.39
N LEU A 182 -9.98 -4.70 7.20
CA LEU A 182 -10.71 -4.89 5.97
C LEU A 182 -10.67 -6.37 5.59
N THR A 183 -11.81 -6.97 5.22
CA THR A 183 -11.93 -8.40 4.90
C THR A 183 -12.63 -8.63 3.56
N HIS A 184 -12.15 -9.61 2.80
CA HIS A 184 -12.76 -10.09 1.57
C HIS A 184 -12.74 -11.61 1.51
N THR A 185 -13.75 -12.22 0.88
CA THR A 185 -13.81 -13.66 0.63
C THR A 185 -13.82 -13.93 -0.87
N SER A 186 -12.73 -14.50 -1.37
CA SER A 186 -12.59 -14.93 -2.77
C SER A 186 -12.97 -16.41 -2.87
N PRO A 187 -14.04 -16.79 -3.61
CA PRO A 187 -14.54 -18.16 -3.64
C PRO A 187 -13.57 -19.15 -4.33
N ASP A 188 -13.91 -20.45 -4.22
CA ASP A 188 -13.23 -21.52 -4.95
C ASP A 188 -13.45 -21.35 -6.47
N GLY A 189 -12.38 -21.39 -7.26
CA GLY A 189 -12.40 -21.15 -8.70
C GLY A 189 -12.39 -19.68 -9.13
N ASP A 190 -12.36 -18.73 -8.19
CA ASP A 190 -12.27 -17.31 -8.49
C ASP A 190 -10.98 -16.98 -9.27
N GLU A 191 -11.07 -16.23 -10.37
CA GLU A 191 -9.99 -15.98 -11.35
C GLU A 191 -9.19 -17.24 -11.78
N GLY A 192 -9.76 -18.44 -11.59
CA GLY A 192 -9.15 -19.75 -11.86
C GLY A 192 -8.36 -20.38 -10.70
N TYR A 193 -8.28 -19.73 -9.52
CA TYR A 193 -7.54 -20.26 -8.37
C TYR A 193 -8.33 -21.31 -7.57
N PRO A 194 -7.70 -22.42 -7.14
CA PRO A 194 -8.35 -23.41 -6.27
C PRO A 194 -8.54 -22.88 -4.85
N GLY A 195 -9.57 -23.36 -4.15
CA GLY A 195 -9.84 -23.03 -2.76
C GLY A 195 -10.53 -21.69 -2.59
N ALA A 196 -11.49 -21.63 -1.66
CA ALA A 196 -12.01 -20.36 -1.18
C ALA A 196 -10.99 -19.79 -0.19
N VAL A 197 -10.67 -18.51 -0.35
CA VAL A 197 -9.73 -17.77 0.51
C VAL A 197 -10.48 -16.67 1.24
N ILE A 198 -10.40 -16.69 2.56
CA ILE A 198 -10.74 -15.52 3.38
C ILE A 198 -9.44 -14.76 3.59
N VAL A 199 -9.42 -13.50 3.17
CA VAL A 199 -8.28 -12.59 3.27
C VAL A 199 -8.68 -11.35 4.06
N SER A 200 -7.78 -10.85 4.89
CA SER A 200 -7.92 -9.55 5.53
C SER A 200 -6.63 -8.75 5.49
N VAL A 201 -6.77 -7.42 5.53
CA VAL A 201 -5.68 -6.49 5.82
C VAL A 201 -6.07 -5.62 7.01
N ARG A 202 -5.20 -5.58 8.01
CA ARG A 202 -5.30 -4.69 9.17
C ARG A 202 -4.41 -3.48 8.92
N TYR A 203 -5.01 -2.29 8.90
CA TYR A 203 -4.32 -1.01 8.82
C TYR A 203 -4.30 -0.29 10.18
N GLU A 204 -3.16 0.30 10.52
CA GLU A 204 -2.99 1.07 11.75
C GLU A 204 -1.87 2.12 11.60
N LEU A 205 -2.19 3.41 11.80
CA LEU A 205 -1.18 4.45 12.02
C LEU A 205 -0.68 4.40 13.47
N LYS A 206 0.61 4.60 13.68
CA LYS A 206 1.28 4.66 15.00
C LYS A 206 1.76 6.08 15.32
N GLU A 207 2.04 6.33 16.59
CA GLU A 207 2.62 7.60 17.07
C GLU A 207 4.00 7.90 16.51
N ASP A 208 4.80 6.87 16.21
CA ASP A 208 6.13 6.98 15.63
C ASP A 208 6.12 7.08 14.09
N ASN A 209 5.03 7.61 13.53
CA ASN A 209 4.79 7.81 12.10
C ASN A 209 4.91 6.53 11.24
N ARG A 210 4.80 5.34 11.84
CA ARG A 210 4.61 4.10 11.08
C ARG A 210 3.17 3.91 10.68
N PHE A 211 2.92 3.74 9.38
CA PHE A 211 1.71 3.10 8.90
C PHE A 211 1.98 1.62 8.71
N VAL A 212 1.23 0.79 9.44
CA VAL A 212 1.40 -0.67 9.48
C VAL A 212 0.25 -1.32 8.71
N ALA A 213 0.59 -2.23 7.80
CA ALA A 213 -0.35 -3.13 7.14
C ALA A 213 -0.01 -4.57 7.51
N VAL A 214 -0.98 -5.34 8.01
CA VAL A 214 -0.86 -6.77 8.28
C VAL A 214 -1.89 -7.53 7.47
N PHE A 215 -1.44 -8.21 6.42
CA PHE A 215 -2.24 -9.12 5.61
C PHE A 215 -2.30 -10.49 6.27
N ARG A 216 -3.48 -11.10 6.27
CA ARG A 216 -3.70 -12.48 6.70
C ARG A 216 -4.59 -13.20 5.70
N ALA A 217 -4.33 -14.48 5.46
CA ALA A 217 -5.23 -15.32 4.67
C ALA A 217 -5.29 -16.76 5.19
N VAL A 218 -6.44 -17.40 4.99
CA VAL A 218 -6.68 -18.83 5.20
C VAL A 218 -7.44 -19.40 4.00
N SER A 219 -7.24 -20.68 3.68
CA SER A 219 -7.81 -21.32 2.49
C SER A 219 -8.51 -22.65 2.79
N THR A 220 -9.53 -22.99 2.00
CA THR A 220 -10.23 -24.29 2.07
C THR A 220 -9.58 -25.41 1.26
N LYS A 221 -8.62 -25.08 0.36
CA LYS A 221 -7.79 -26.03 -0.41
C LYS A 221 -6.37 -25.48 -0.54
N PRO A 222 -5.34 -26.32 -0.81
CA PRO A 222 -4.02 -25.82 -1.21
C PRO A 222 -4.15 -24.82 -2.37
N THR A 223 -3.60 -23.63 -2.21
CA THR A 223 -3.72 -22.53 -3.18
C THR A 223 -2.50 -21.62 -3.12
N PRO A 224 -2.02 -21.06 -4.23
CA PRO A 224 -1.00 -20.01 -4.17
C PRO A 224 -1.59 -18.70 -3.62
N ILE A 225 -0.83 -18.01 -2.77
CA ILE A 225 -1.14 -16.71 -2.20
C ILE A 225 0.11 -15.83 -2.23
N ASN A 226 -0.03 -14.58 -2.67
CA ASN A 226 1.00 -13.55 -2.57
C ASN A 226 0.31 -12.20 -2.51
N LEU A 227 0.37 -11.51 -1.37
CA LEU A 227 -0.37 -10.26 -1.13
C LEU A 227 0.59 -9.10 -0.97
N THR A 228 0.25 -7.93 -1.50
CA THR A 228 1.05 -6.71 -1.34
C THR A 228 0.17 -5.45 -1.39
N ASN A 229 0.75 -4.29 -1.09
CA ASN A 229 0.14 -2.99 -1.34
C ASN A 229 0.88 -2.26 -2.48
N HIS A 230 0.13 -1.81 -3.48
CA HIS A 230 0.67 -1.17 -4.69
C HIS A 230 0.63 0.37 -4.60
N SER A 231 1.02 0.93 -3.46
CA SER A 231 1.17 2.39 -3.29
C SER A 231 2.34 2.93 -4.11
N TYR A 232 2.06 4.02 -4.83
CA TYR A 232 3.01 4.76 -5.66
C TYR A 232 3.44 6.00 -4.90
N PHE A 233 4.69 6.04 -4.46
CA PHE A 233 5.24 7.09 -3.60
C PHE A 233 5.99 8.17 -4.38
N ASN A 234 5.85 9.41 -3.93
CA ASN A 234 6.70 10.53 -4.28
C ASN A 234 6.87 11.43 -3.04
N LEU A 235 8.02 11.35 -2.37
CA LEU A 235 8.28 12.05 -1.11
C LEU A 235 8.53 13.57 -1.29
N ALA A 236 8.60 14.06 -2.52
CA ALA A 236 8.50 15.49 -2.80
C ALA A 236 7.06 15.99 -2.70
N GLY A 237 6.11 15.16 -3.12
CA GLY A 237 4.66 15.41 -3.17
C GLY A 237 4.08 14.74 -4.43
N HIS A 238 2.89 14.16 -4.34
CA HIS A 238 2.31 13.30 -5.39
C HIS A 238 2.18 13.99 -6.77
N GLY A 239 2.01 15.31 -6.79
CA GLY A 239 1.89 16.13 -8.01
C GLY A 239 3.21 16.67 -8.59
N THR A 240 4.37 16.39 -7.98
CA THR A 240 5.66 16.99 -8.38
C THR A 240 6.28 16.37 -9.63
N GLY A 241 5.93 15.12 -9.96
CA GLY A 241 6.37 14.46 -11.19
C GLY A 241 7.82 13.98 -11.19
N HIS A 242 8.31 13.68 -12.40
CA HIS A 242 9.54 12.88 -12.59
C HIS A 242 10.84 13.61 -12.24
N GLU A 243 10.87 14.94 -12.33
CA GLU A 243 12.07 15.73 -12.01
C GLU A 243 12.51 15.53 -10.55
N GLU A 244 11.57 15.52 -9.61
CA GLU A 244 11.87 15.25 -8.20
C GLU A 244 12.08 13.76 -7.92
N ILE A 245 11.46 12.84 -8.67
CA ILE A 245 11.73 11.39 -8.56
C ILE A 245 13.20 11.07 -8.84
N TYR A 246 13.79 11.68 -9.87
CA TYR A 246 15.21 11.48 -10.17
C TYR A 246 16.18 11.94 -9.06
N ARG A 247 15.71 12.79 -8.12
CA ARG A 247 16.46 13.24 -6.94
C ARG A 247 16.30 12.33 -5.72
N HIS A 248 15.35 11.40 -5.72
CA HIS A 248 15.17 10.53 -4.57
C HIS A 248 16.40 9.65 -4.38
N VAL A 249 16.93 9.64 -3.17
CA VAL A 249 18.09 8.82 -2.78
C VAL A 249 17.55 7.53 -2.16
N VAL A 250 17.72 6.42 -2.88
CA VAL A 250 17.18 5.09 -2.54
C VAL A 250 18.31 4.15 -2.11
N SER A 251 18.01 3.31 -1.13
CA SER A 251 18.78 2.11 -0.80
C SER A 251 17.84 0.92 -0.54
N VAL A 252 18.27 -0.28 -0.94
CA VAL A 252 17.51 -1.54 -0.81
C VAL A 252 18.41 -2.62 -0.22
N ASN A 253 17.91 -3.32 0.81
CA ASN A 253 18.62 -4.40 1.50
C ASN A 253 18.51 -5.72 0.73
N ALA A 254 19.10 -5.76 -0.47
CA ALA A 254 19.08 -6.92 -1.34
C ALA A 254 20.45 -7.14 -1.99
N ASP A 255 20.94 -8.37 -1.99
CA ASP A 255 22.17 -8.76 -2.70
C ASP A 255 21.90 -9.39 -4.08
N LYS A 256 20.64 -9.69 -4.40
CA LYS A 256 20.20 -10.31 -5.66
C LYS A 256 18.90 -9.71 -6.18
N ILE A 257 18.65 -9.87 -7.48
CA ILE A 257 17.34 -9.74 -8.14
C ILE A 257 16.93 -11.07 -8.78
N THR A 258 15.65 -11.25 -9.10
CA THR A 258 15.20 -12.34 -9.98
C THR A 258 15.49 -12.00 -11.45
N GLU A 259 16.16 -12.88 -12.19
CA GLU A 259 16.29 -12.76 -13.65
C GLU A 259 14.92 -12.95 -14.30
N THR A 260 14.53 -12.04 -15.21
CA THR A 260 13.30 -12.15 -15.99
C THR A 260 13.56 -12.16 -17.50
N ASP A 261 12.58 -12.63 -18.27
CA ASP A 261 12.50 -12.41 -19.71
C ASP A 261 11.94 -11.02 -20.06
N ALA A 262 11.64 -10.80 -21.35
CA ALA A 262 11.12 -9.54 -21.88
C ALA A 262 9.67 -9.22 -21.43
N ASP A 263 8.97 -10.19 -20.86
CA ASP A 263 7.58 -10.06 -20.37
C ASP A 263 7.54 -9.86 -18.84
N SER A 264 8.72 -9.68 -18.24
CA SER A 264 8.99 -9.69 -16.81
C SER A 264 8.60 -11.00 -16.12
N ILE A 265 8.63 -12.14 -16.82
CA ILE A 265 8.43 -13.47 -16.21
C ILE A 265 9.80 -13.99 -15.73
N PRO A 266 9.94 -14.40 -14.45
CA PRO A 266 11.19 -14.95 -13.97
C PRO A 266 11.63 -16.23 -14.66
N SER A 267 12.94 -16.43 -14.76
CA SER A 267 13.53 -17.68 -15.27
C SER A 267 13.79 -18.72 -14.16
N GLY A 268 13.59 -18.33 -12.90
CA GLY A 268 14.06 -19.05 -11.72
C GLY A 268 15.50 -18.73 -11.31
N LYS A 269 16.30 -18.00 -12.11
CA LYS A 269 17.66 -17.59 -11.69
C LYS A 269 17.63 -16.35 -10.80
N LEU A 270 18.57 -16.27 -9.87
CA LEU A 270 18.84 -15.09 -9.05
C LEU A 270 20.19 -14.48 -9.47
N LEU A 271 20.20 -13.20 -9.85
CA LEU A 271 21.39 -12.48 -10.28
C LEU A 271 21.95 -11.62 -9.15
N PRO A 272 23.26 -11.63 -8.87
CA PRO A 272 23.85 -10.74 -7.88
C PRO A 272 23.79 -9.29 -8.34
N VAL A 273 23.44 -8.37 -7.44
CA VAL A 273 23.39 -6.93 -7.79
C VAL A 273 24.77 -6.28 -7.86
N GLY A 274 25.78 -6.88 -7.22
CA GLY A 274 27.11 -6.28 -7.03
C GLY A 274 27.78 -5.87 -8.35
N GLY A 275 28.08 -4.57 -8.48
CA GLY A 275 28.71 -4.01 -9.69
C GLY A 275 27.76 -3.81 -10.89
N THR A 276 26.45 -3.97 -10.69
CA THR A 276 25.41 -3.74 -11.70
C THR A 276 24.64 -2.43 -11.43
N PRO A 277 23.81 -1.94 -12.38
CA PRO A 277 22.86 -0.84 -12.15
C PRO A 277 21.84 -1.10 -11.03
N TYR A 278 21.71 -2.35 -10.59
CA TYR A 278 20.82 -2.78 -9.51
C TYR A 278 21.50 -2.74 -8.13
N ASP A 279 22.77 -2.31 -8.00
CA ASP A 279 23.46 -2.22 -6.71
C ASP A 279 22.99 -1.03 -5.86
N LEU A 280 21.77 -1.16 -5.32
CA LEU A 280 21.13 -0.19 -4.41
C LEU A 280 21.45 -0.47 -2.94
N ARG A 281 22.40 -1.36 -2.62
CA ARG A 281 22.81 -1.64 -1.22
C ARG A 281 23.45 -0.44 -0.53
N ILE A 282 24.05 0.45 -1.32
CA ILE A 282 24.55 1.75 -0.90
C ILE A 282 23.58 2.80 -1.47
N PRO A 283 23.21 3.85 -0.72
CA PRO A 283 22.33 4.91 -1.23
C PRO A 283 22.76 5.49 -2.59
N ARG A 284 21.80 5.61 -3.52
CA ARG A 284 21.95 6.19 -4.87
C ARG A 284 20.80 7.13 -5.20
N GLU A 285 21.09 8.21 -5.89
CA GLU A 285 20.06 9.01 -6.57
C GLU A 285 19.42 8.19 -7.70
N LEU A 286 18.08 8.18 -7.77
CA LEU A 286 17.35 7.36 -8.72
C LEU A 286 17.67 7.72 -10.17
N GLY A 287 17.76 9.00 -10.56
CA GLY A 287 18.02 9.38 -11.95
C GLY A 287 19.30 8.76 -12.52
N PRO A 288 20.48 9.07 -11.95
CA PRO A 288 21.76 8.48 -12.35
C PRO A 288 21.87 6.95 -12.24
N ALA A 289 20.99 6.29 -11.47
CA ALA A 289 20.93 4.84 -11.33
C ALA A 289 20.02 4.20 -12.40
N MET A 290 18.79 4.72 -12.55
CA MET A 290 17.83 4.35 -13.60
C MET A 290 18.42 4.53 -15.00
N ALA A 291 19.16 5.61 -15.26
CA ALA A 291 19.84 5.87 -16.54
C ALA A 291 20.91 4.84 -16.94
N LYS A 292 21.24 3.89 -16.05
CA LYS A 292 22.19 2.79 -16.32
C LYS A 292 21.48 1.44 -16.51
N THR A 293 20.19 1.36 -16.21
CA THR A 293 19.38 0.14 -16.43
C THR A 293 18.96 0.01 -17.91
N PRO A 294 18.70 -1.21 -18.43
CA PRO A 294 18.25 -1.40 -19.80
C PRO A 294 16.89 -0.76 -20.12
N SER A 295 16.02 -0.61 -19.10
CA SER A 295 14.66 -0.07 -19.20
C SER A 295 14.57 1.44 -18.94
N GLU A 296 15.70 2.08 -18.61
CA GLU A 296 15.78 3.47 -18.13
C GLU A 296 14.93 3.72 -16.86
N GLY A 297 14.74 2.69 -16.05
CA GLY A 297 13.92 2.65 -14.83
C GLY A 297 14.11 1.34 -14.06
N TYR A 298 13.29 1.09 -13.04
CA TYR A 298 13.24 -0.20 -12.34
C TYR A 298 11.84 -0.83 -12.48
N ASP A 299 11.79 -2.14 -12.68
CA ASP A 299 10.61 -3.02 -12.57
C ASP A 299 11.07 -4.44 -12.15
N GLU A 300 11.94 -4.50 -11.13
CA GLU A 300 12.58 -5.74 -10.69
C GLU A 300 12.18 -6.12 -9.27
N ASN A 301 12.05 -7.44 -9.03
CA ASN A 301 11.96 -7.99 -7.69
C ASN A 301 13.36 -8.17 -7.09
N PHE A 302 13.64 -7.39 -6.05
CA PHE A 302 14.84 -7.45 -5.23
C PHE A 302 14.67 -8.50 -4.13
N CYS A 303 15.64 -9.41 -4.01
CA CYS A 303 15.66 -10.49 -3.03
C CYS A 303 16.20 -9.97 -1.69
N ILE A 304 15.35 -9.82 -0.69
CA ILE A 304 15.70 -9.20 0.59
C ILE A 304 16.65 -10.08 1.39
N THR A 305 17.78 -9.51 1.77
CA THR A 305 18.80 -10.17 2.60
C THR A 305 18.34 -10.19 4.05
N LYS A 306 18.01 -11.38 4.56
CA LYS A 306 17.55 -11.59 5.93
C LYS A 306 18.60 -12.26 6.82
N GLY A 307 18.64 -11.85 8.09
CA GLY A 307 19.27 -12.64 9.15
C GLY A 307 18.37 -13.82 9.57
N THR A 308 18.96 -14.85 10.18
CA THR A 308 18.29 -16.14 10.46
C THR A 308 17.15 -16.08 11.49
N GLU A 309 16.97 -14.98 12.22
CA GLU A 309 16.02 -14.86 13.35
C GLU A 309 15.13 -13.61 13.29
N GLN A 310 15.15 -12.83 12.19
CA GLN A 310 14.38 -11.58 12.09
C GLN A 310 13.00 -11.79 11.46
N GLY A 311 11.94 -11.65 12.26
CA GLY A 311 10.56 -11.67 11.77
C GLY A 311 10.24 -10.52 10.82
N LEU A 312 10.57 -9.29 11.23
CA LEU A 312 10.44 -8.08 10.39
C LEU A 312 11.85 -7.57 10.05
N THR A 313 12.19 -7.51 8.76
CA THR A 313 13.52 -7.12 8.27
C THR A 313 13.45 -5.74 7.61
N PHE A 314 14.54 -4.97 7.67
CA PHE A 314 14.69 -3.74 6.88
C PHE A 314 14.72 -4.05 5.38
N VAL A 315 13.86 -3.39 4.60
CA VAL A 315 13.67 -3.61 3.16
C VAL A 315 14.36 -2.51 2.36
N SER A 316 14.00 -1.26 2.61
CA SER A 316 14.52 -0.11 1.87
C SER A 316 14.47 1.18 2.69
N ARG A 317 15.30 2.15 2.31
CA ARG A 317 15.22 3.53 2.80
C ARG A 317 15.32 4.48 1.61
N THR A 318 14.38 5.42 1.55
CA THR A 318 14.32 6.49 0.55
C THR A 318 14.33 7.84 1.24
N VAL A 319 15.13 8.77 0.73
CA VAL A 319 15.19 10.16 1.18
C VAL A 319 14.91 11.07 -0.01
N HIS A 320 14.10 12.11 0.15
CA HIS A 320 14.02 13.19 -0.82
C HIS A 320 14.81 14.42 -0.37
N PRO A 321 15.96 14.75 -1.00
CA PRO A 321 16.90 15.75 -0.49
C PRO A 321 16.36 17.18 -0.37
N HIS A 322 15.31 17.56 -1.10
CA HIS A 322 14.75 18.92 -1.02
C HIS A 322 13.68 19.07 0.07
N SER A 323 12.73 18.13 0.16
CA SER A 323 11.73 18.16 1.25
C SER A 323 12.35 17.74 2.59
N GLY A 324 13.39 16.90 2.56
CA GLY A 324 13.95 16.26 3.74
C GLY A 324 13.14 15.05 4.22
N ARG A 325 12.04 14.71 3.53
CA ARG A 325 11.21 13.55 3.88
C ARG A 325 11.98 12.24 3.69
N VAL A 326 11.78 11.32 4.62
CA VAL A 326 12.35 9.98 4.65
C VAL A 326 11.20 8.98 4.70
N MET A 327 11.34 7.88 3.96
CA MET A 327 10.54 6.68 4.14
C MET A 327 11.47 5.48 4.35
N GLU A 328 11.25 4.71 5.41
CA GLU A 328 11.85 3.38 5.61
C GLU A 328 10.76 2.32 5.48
N VAL A 329 11.07 1.23 4.78
CA VAL A 329 10.18 0.07 4.65
C VAL A 329 10.78 -1.09 5.45
N TYR A 330 9.94 -1.75 6.25
CA TYR A 330 10.27 -2.98 6.96
C TYR A 330 9.22 -4.03 6.67
N SER A 331 9.59 -5.29 6.43
CA SER A 331 8.63 -6.36 6.13
C SER A 331 9.15 -7.75 6.48
N ASP A 332 8.22 -8.69 6.64
CA ASP A 332 8.48 -10.13 6.74
C ASP A 332 8.59 -10.84 5.37
N GLN A 333 8.41 -10.13 4.25
CA GLN A 333 8.48 -10.73 2.91
C GLN A 333 9.90 -11.03 2.44
N PRO A 334 10.10 -12.06 1.60
CA PRO A 334 11.42 -12.41 1.08
C PRO A 334 11.87 -11.49 -0.05
N GLY A 335 10.96 -10.76 -0.71
CA GLY A 335 11.26 -9.85 -1.81
C GLY A 335 10.54 -8.51 -1.73
N VAL A 336 10.96 -7.58 -2.60
CA VAL A 336 10.25 -6.34 -2.87
C VAL A 336 10.31 -6.01 -4.37
N GLN A 337 9.18 -5.71 -5.01
CA GLN A 337 9.20 -5.09 -6.33
C GLN A 337 9.56 -3.62 -6.15
N LEU A 338 10.61 -3.15 -6.83
CA LEU A 338 10.85 -1.74 -7.04
C LEU A 338 10.42 -1.40 -8.48
N TYR A 339 9.33 -0.67 -8.60
CA TYR A 339 8.79 -0.21 -9.88
C TYR A 339 8.76 1.32 -9.93
N THR A 340 9.39 1.96 -10.93
CA THR A 340 9.49 3.42 -11.04
C THR A 340 8.50 4.03 -12.04
N SER A 341 7.25 3.55 -12.09
CA SER A 341 6.21 4.13 -12.97
C SER A 341 6.57 4.14 -14.46
N ASN A 342 7.30 3.15 -14.95
CA ASN A 342 7.87 3.13 -16.32
C ASN A 342 6.80 3.10 -17.43
N PHE A 343 5.64 2.48 -17.15
CA PHE A 343 4.52 2.29 -18.07
C PHE A 343 3.40 3.34 -17.91
N MET A 344 3.59 4.35 -17.06
CA MET A 344 2.66 5.48 -16.99
C MET A 344 2.83 6.40 -18.21
N PRO A 345 1.83 7.23 -18.57
CA PRO A 345 1.84 7.99 -19.82
C PRO A 345 3.08 8.85 -20.05
N ASP A 346 3.62 8.79 -21.27
CA ASP A 346 4.74 9.62 -21.75
C ASP A 346 4.30 10.30 -23.07
N PRO A 347 3.52 11.41 -23.00
CA PRO A 347 2.86 12.02 -24.16
C PRO A 347 3.82 12.42 -25.27
N ASN A 348 5.00 12.91 -24.90
CA ASN A 348 6.02 13.40 -25.82
C ASN A 348 7.14 12.36 -26.07
N LYS A 349 7.02 11.16 -25.51
CA LYS A 349 8.02 10.07 -25.54
C LYS A 349 9.44 10.50 -25.14
N ASN A 350 9.54 11.50 -24.25
CA ASN A 350 10.78 12.19 -23.90
C ASN A 350 11.12 12.15 -22.39
N ILE A 351 10.28 11.56 -21.54
CA ILE A 351 10.55 11.47 -20.10
C ILE A 351 11.60 10.38 -19.87
N ARG A 352 12.85 10.81 -19.60
CA ARG A 352 14.01 9.94 -19.38
C ARG A 352 14.89 10.44 -18.23
N PRO A 353 15.50 9.54 -17.44
CA PRO A 353 16.55 9.90 -16.50
C PRO A 353 17.83 10.28 -17.27
N ARG A 354 18.78 10.94 -16.59
CA ARG A 354 20.14 11.18 -17.14
C ARG A 354 21.19 10.60 -16.21
N SER A 355 22.39 10.37 -16.75
CA SER A 355 23.54 9.82 -16.02
C SER A 355 24.05 10.70 -14.88
N GLU A 356 23.72 11.99 -14.90
CA GLU A 356 24.10 13.00 -13.90
C GLU A 356 22.95 13.99 -13.67
N ASN A 357 22.74 14.39 -12.41
CA ASN A 357 21.77 15.41 -12.01
C ASN A 357 22.43 16.80 -12.02
N ALA A 358 22.52 17.43 -13.19
CA ALA A 358 23.10 18.78 -13.33
C ALA A 358 22.23 19.88 -12.71
N ALA A 359 22.84 21.00 -12.29
CA ALA A 359 22.11 22.14 -11.74
C ALA A 359 21.19 22.82 -12.77
N ASP A 360 21.63 22.91 -14.02
CA ASP A 360 20.94 23.63 -15.12
C ASP A 360 19.82 22.79 -15.78
N TYR A 361 19.46 21.65 -15.19
CA TYR A 361 18.53 20.68 -15.76
C TYR A 361 17.07 21.20 -15.84
N TYR A 362 16.74 22.26 -15.11
CA TYR A 362 15.35 22.62 -14.74
C TYR A 362 14.74 23.81 -15.51
N GLU A 363 15.44 24.41 -16.47
CA GLU A 363 14.87 25.47 -17.33
C GLU A 363 13.80 24.94 -18.33
N VAL A 364 13.65 23.62 -18.47
CA VAL A 364 12.67 23.01 -19.40
C VAL A 364 11.32 22.70 -18.73
N THR A 365 10.99 23.39 -17.63
CA THR A 365 9.70 23.27 -16.92
C THR A 365 8.56 24.02 -17.62
N ARG A 366 8.24 23.63 -18.86
CA ARG A 366 6.92 23.79 -19.50
C ARG A 366 6.81 22.91 -20.75
N LEU A 367 6.64 21.61 -20.53
CA LEU A 367 6.07 20.73 -21.55
C LEU A 367 4.56 21.01 -21.69
N GLU A 368 4.22 22.13 -22.36
CA GLU A 368 2.95 22.15 -23.08
C GLU A 368 2.99 21.02 -24.12
N PRO A 369 1.91 20.23 -24.28
CA PRO A 369 1.93 19.06 -25.14
C PRO A 369 2.13 19.51 -26.59
N VAL A 370 3.27 19.15 -27.19
CA VAL A 370 3.49 19.32 -28.62
C VAL A 370 2.75 18.18 -29.32
N VAL A 371 1.45 18.39 -29.57
CA VAL A 371 0.62 17.48 -30.35
C VAL A 371 1.19 17.44 -31.77
N ARG A 372 2.02 16.43 -32.04
CA ARG A 372 2.36 16.01 -33.40
C ARG A 372 1.33 15.01 -33.85
N ASP A 373 0.83 15.13 -35.08
CA ASP A 373 -0.31 14.37 -35.61
C ASP A 373 -0.20 12.87 -35.33
N GLY A 374 -0.98 12.42 -34.34
CA GLY A 374 -0.91 11.12 -33.70
C GLY A 374 -1.58 11.17 -32.31
N GLU A 375 -2.13 10.05 -31.84
CA GLU A 375 -2.82 10.01 -30.54
C GLU A 375 -1.82 10.21 -29.40
N ALA A 376 -1.89 11.38 -28.75
CA ALA A 376 -1.04 11.70 -27.61
C ALA A 376 -1.41 10.82 -26.41
N ASP A 377 -0.40 10.20 -25.81
CA ASP A 377 -0.52 9.37 -24.60
C ASP A 377 -0.87 10.26 -23.39
N LEU A 378 -2.17 10.41 -23.12
CA LEU A 378 -2.71 11.41 -22.19
C LEU A 378 -2.36 11.09 -20.73
N PRO A 379 -2.03 12.10 -19.89
CA PRO A 379 -1.76 11.89 -18.48
C PRO A 379 -2.93 11.26 -17.74
N ILE A 380 -2.60 10.44 -16.74
CA ILE A 380 -3.57 10.03 -15.72
C ILE A 380 -3.87 11.27 -14.87
N ARG A 381 -5.15 11.66 -14.81
CA ARG A 381 -5.62 12.77 -13.97
C ARG A 381 -5.84 12.27 -12.55
N GLY A 382 -5.00 12.72 -11.62
CA GLY A 382 -5.06 12.34 -10.22
C GLY A 382 -5.69 13.40 -9.32
N LYS A 383 -5.50 13.19 -8.00
CA LYS A 383 -5.89 14.10 -6.91
C LYS A 383 -5.59 15.57 -7.21
N ALA A 384 -6.51 16.46 -6.83
CA ALA A 384 -6.41 17.91 -7.00
C ALA A 384 -6.09 18.37 -8.45
N GLY A 385 -6.43 17.56 -9.45
CA GLY A 385 -6.14 17.85 -10.86
C GLY A 385 -4.67 17.63 -11.27
N ALA A 386 -3.87 16.98 -10.43
CA ALA A 386 -2.50 16.57 -10.76
C ALA A 386 -2.47 15.71 -12.03
N LYS A 387 -1.38 15.80 -12.80
CA LYS A 387 -1.14 15.00 -14.00
C LYS A 387 -0.01 14.03 -13.69
N TYR A 388 -0.30 12.74 -13.66
CA TYR A 388 0.72 11.72 -13.47
C TYR A 388 1.19 11.16 -14.82
N PHE A 389 2.50 10.96 -14.92
CA PHE A 389 3.22 10.57 -16.12
C PHE A 389 4.22 9.44 -15.79
N LYS A 390 4.91 8.93 -16.82
CA LYS A 390 6.12 8.11 -16.69
C LYS A 390 7.05 8.68 -15.62
N HIS A 391 7.59 7.81 -14.77
CA HIS A 391 8.51 8.15 -13.68
C HIS A 391 7.96 9.17 -12.67
N GLY A 392 6.63 9.34 -12.54
CA GLY A 392 6.03 10.25 -11.56
C GLY A 392 6.09 9.78 -10.10
N ALA A 393 6.42 8.50 -9.88
CA ALA A 393 6.46 7.84 -8.57
C ALA A 393 7.34 6.58 -8.57
N PHE A 394 7.48 5.95 -7.40
CA PHE A 394 8.03 4.60 -7.24
C PHE A 394 7.18 3.74 -6.30
N CYS A 395 7.12 2.43 -6.52
CA CYS A 395 6.50 1.46 -5.64
C CYS A 395 7.55 0.69 -4.82
N PHE A 396 7.19 0.26 -3.61
CA PHE A 396 7.84 -0.83 -2.91
C PHE A 396 6.77 -1.86 -2.51
N GLU A 397 6.49 -2.78 -3.42
CA GLU A 397 5.55 -3.89 -3.19
C GLU A 397 6.31 -5.00 -2.48
N THR A 398 6.23 -5.07 -1.15
CA THR A 398 6.81 -6.19 -0.39
C THR A 398 6.01 -7.46 -0.70
N GLN A 399 6.68 -8.53 -1.12
CA GLN A 399 6.02 -9.70 -1.71
C GLN A 399 6.90 -10.95 -1.66
N ASN A 400 6.29 -12.12 -1.89
CA ASN A 400 7.04 -13.26 -2.40
C ASN A 400 7.43 -13.04 -3.87
N TYR A 401 8.47 -13.72 -4.34
CA TYR A 401 9.02 -13.53 -5.69
C TYR A 401 7.95 -13.79 -6.77
N PRO A 402 7.95 -13.02 -7.87
CA PRO A 402 7.05 -13.27 -9.00
C PRO A 402 7.19 -14.71 -9.51
N ASP A 403 6.11 -15.26 -10.04
CA ASP A 403 5.99 -16.64 -10.54
C ASP A 403 6.51 -17.76 -9.61
N ALA A 404 6.67 -17.52 -8.29
CA ALA A 404 7.23 -18.51 -7.35
C ALA A 404 6.49 -19.85 -7.31
N ILE A 405 5.21 -19.88 -7.70
CA ILE A 405 4.44 -21.14 -7.82
C ILE A 405 4.99 -22.09 -8.92
N ASN A 406 5.73 -21.55 -9.90
CA ASN A 406 6.37 -22.30 -10.98
C ASN A 406 7.89 -22.52 -10.77
N HIS A 407 8.47 -21.99 -9.68
CA HIS A 407 9.91 -22.08 -9.38
C HIS A 407 10.17 -22.72 -8.01
N ALA A 408 10.47 -24.02 -8.00
CA ALA A 408 10.73 -24.79 -6.77
C ALA A 408 11.94 -24.31 -5.94
N ASN A 409 12.79 -23.43 -6.49
CA ASN A 409 13.92 -22.80 -5.80
C ASN A 409 13.61 -21.39 -5.24
N PHE A 410 12.39 -20.88 -5.46
CA PHE A 410 11.89 -19.66 -4.82
C PHE A 410 11.16 -20.03 -3.51
N PRO A 411 10.92 -19.07 -2.59
CA PRO A 411 10.14 -19.33 -1.39
C PRO A 411 8.72 -19.80 -1.77
N SER A 412 8.18 -20.80 -1.05
CA SER A 412 6.84 -21.32 -1.35
C SER A 412 5.78 -20.22 -1.27
N SER A 413 4.91 -20.16 -2.28
CA SER A 413 3.69 -19.34 -2.28
C SER A 413 2.43 -20.14 -1.91
N VAL A 414 2.55 -21.45 -1.64
CA VAL A 414 1.39 -22.31 -1.36
C VAL A 414 0.93 -22.15 0.09
N LEU A 415 -0.36 -21.88 0.26
CA LEU A 415 -1.10 -21.89 1.51
C LEU A 415 -2.01 -23.12 1.57
N ASN A 416 -1.82 -23.98 2.56
CA ASN A 416 -2.63 -25.19 2.78
C ASN A 416 -3.76 -24.96 3.80
N PRO A 417 -4.81 -25.80 3.80
CA PRO A 417 -5.85 -25.74 4.82
C PRO A 417 -5.28 -26.01 6.22
N GLY A 418 -5.64 -25.18 7.19
CA GLY A 418 -5.12 -25.22 8.56
C GLY A 418 -3.86 -24.38 8.78
N GLU A 419 -3.19 -23.92 7.72
CA GLU A 419 -2.14 -22.91 7.79
C GLU A 419 -2.74 -21.49 7.77
N GLN A 420 -1.95 -20.51 8.19
CA GLN A 420 -2.28 -19.09 8.07
C GLN A 420 -1.16 -18.37 7.34
N TYR A 421 -1.48 -17.72 6.23
CA TYR A 421 -0.60 -16.73 5.61
C TYR A 421 -0.57 -15.48 6.48
N VAL A 422 0.63 -14.93 6.67
CA VAL A 422 0.87 -13.62 7.29
C VAL A 422 1.86 -12.87 6.42
N HIS A 423 1.57 -11.59 6.18
CA HIS A 423 2.52 -10.62 5.65
C HIS A 423 2.35 -9.31 6.42
N GLU A 424 3.40 -8.85 7.07
CA GLU A 424 3.48 -7.55 7.73
C GLU A 424 4.41 -6.59 6.97
N VAL A 425 3.98 -5.35 6.75
CA VAL A 425 4.80 -4.25 6.20
C VAL A 425 4.56 -2.96 6.96
N HIS A 426 5.66 -2.26 7.29
CA HIS A 426 5.66 -0.96 7.96
C HIS A 426 6.25 0.08 7.02
N TYR A 427 5.46 1.11 6.68
CA TYR A 427 5.95 2.34 6.06
C TYR A 427 6.22 3.36 7.17
N LYS A 428 7.48 3.57 7.52
CA LYS A 428 7.91 4.52 8.56
C LYS A 428 8.33 5.83 7.93
N PHE A 429 7.70 6.93 8.33
CA PHE A 429 8.03 8.26 7.84
C PHE A 429 8.81 9.08 8.86
N ASP A 430 9.85 9.78 8.38
CA ASP A 430 10.69 10.65 9.20
C ASP A 430 11.13 11.87 8.38
N VAL A 431 11.83 12.81 9.02
CA VAL A 431 12.30 14.05 8.39
C VAL A 431 13.75 14.29 8.79
N VAL A 432 14.64 14.35 7.79
CA VAL A 432 16.00 14.87 7.99
C VAL A 432 15.89 16.34 8.35
N ARG A 433 16.28 16.66 9.57
CA ARG A 433 16.46 18.03 10.05
C ARG A 433 17.88 18.47 9.75
N ASP A 434 18.04 19.76 9.44
CA ASP A 434 19.33 20.40 9.20
C ASP A 434 20.16 20.54 10.49
#